data_AF-A0A1E4TGA1-F1
#
_entry.id   AF-A0A1E4TGA1-F1
#
_cell.length_a   1.000
_cell.length_b   1.000
_cell.length_c   1.000
_cell.angle_alpha   90.00
_cell.angle_beta   90.00
_cell.angle_gamma   90.00
#
_symmetry.space_group_name_H-M   'P 1'
#
loop_
_entity.id
_entity.type
_entity.pdbx_description
1 polymer ?
#
loop_
_entity_poly.entity_id
_entity_poly.type
_entity_poly.pdbx_seq_one_letter_code
_entity_poly.pdbx_strand_id
1 'polypeptide(L)'
;MLLSLFILLYASILHAIEIPSDLGFVPLSSHSLSPSMFQDRLLSRWFEFGGSTLIRADEYIRLTTNRPGQSGWIVSRVPIFSDAYIIDVEFSIFGDGILHGDGFAIWLTESPGSSGPVFGSSDNFNGLGIFIDTYKNNRPGVQFPLVMAMLGDGHTSYDNDHDGAANQLASCSVKGLISAREPSHARIVFVKDQFLSLDIKHYGSEGYFNCFTIPNVKLPP
;
A
#
# COMPACT_ATOMS: atom_id res chain seq x y z
N MET A 1 -8.14 -25.24 53.91
CA MET A 1 -8.61 -25.74 52.60
C MET A 1 -8.34 -24.65 51.58
N LEU A 2 -7.12 -24.61 51.03
CA LEU A 2 -6.68 -23.63 50.04
C LEU A 2 -6.80 -24.28 48.67
N LEU A 3 -7.79 -23.86 47.86
CA LEU A 3 -7.85 -24.19 46.44
C LEU A 3 -6.92 -23.24 45.69
N SER A 4 -5.83 -23.77 45.15
CA SER A 4 -4.97 -23.05 44.21
C SER A 4 -5.60 -23.16 42.81
N LEU A 5 -5.91 -22.01 42.21
CA LEU A 5 -6.47 -21.89 40.87
C LEU A 5 -5.30 -21.78 39.87
N PHE A 6 -5.00 -22.86 39.15
CA PHE A 6 -4.04 -22.82 38.04
C PHE A 6 -4.75 -22.29 36.78
N ILE A 7 -4.50 -21.03 36.44
CA ILE A 7 -4.88 -20.46 35.15
C ILE A 7 -3.78 -20.85 34.15
N LEU A 8 -4.09 -21.79 33.26
CA LEU A 8 -3.26 -22.09 32.10
C LEU A 8 -3.45 -20.97 31.07
N LEU A 9 -2.53 -20.00 31.09
CA LEU A 9 -2.35 -19.04 30.00
C LEU A 9 -1.77 -19.78 28.79
N TYR A 10 -2.62 -20.08 27.81
CA TYR A 10 -2.17 -20.42 26.46
C TYR A 10 -1.59 -19.14 25.84
N ALA A 11 -0.28 -18.97 25.95
CA ALA A 11 0.45 -18.01 25.14
C ALA A 11 0.59 -18.60 23.73
N SER A 12 -0.29 -18.21 22.81
CA SER A 12 -0.08 -18.41 21.39
C SER A 12 1.11 -17.54 20.97
N ILE A 13 2.27 -18.16 20.83
CA ILE A 13 3.49 -17.53 20.34
C ILE A 13 3.25 -17.17 18.87
N LEU A 14 2.91 -15.91 18.59
CA LEU A 14 3.15 -15.34 17.27
C LEU A 14 4.67 -15.32 17.11
N HIS A 15 5.21 -16.23 16.30
CA HIS A 15 6.59 -16.09 15.85
C HIS A 15 6.61 -14.87 14.93
N ALA A 16 7.07 -13.74 15.44
CA ALA A 16 7.60 -12.70 14.58
C ALA A 16 8.75 -13.35 13.82
N ILE A 17 8.60 -13.50 12.50
CA ILE A 17 9.71 -13.92 11.65
C ILE A 17 10.68 -12.74 11.64
N GLU A 18 11.65 -12.76 12.55
CA GLU A 18 12.83 -11.92 12.44
C GLU A 18 13.54 -12.35 11.15
N ILE A 19 13.46 -11.53 10.11
CA ILE A 19 14.26 -11.73 8.91
C ILE A 19 15.72 -11.60 9.37
N PRO A 20 16.54 -12.67 9.28
CA PRO A 20 17.92 -12.63 9.74
C PRO A 20 18.67 -11.47 9.09
N SER A 21 19.40 -10.68 9.89
CA SER A 21 20.18 -9.54 9.41
C SER A 21 21.23 -9.91 8.35
N ASP A 22 21.58 -11.20 8.26
CA ASP A 22 22.55 -11.77 7.33
C ASP A 22 21.93 -12.25 6.01
N LEU A 23 20.60 -12.20 5.86
CA LEU A 23 19.95 -12.38 4.56
C LEU A 23 20.16 -11.10 3.74
N GLY A 24 21.10 -11.16 2.80
CA GLY A 24 21.33 -10.06 1.87
C GLY A 24 20.09 -9.79 1.02
N PHE A 25 19.59 -8.55 1.06
CA PHE A 25 18.59 -8.09 0.12
C PHE A 25 19.25 -7.79 -1.22
N VAL A 26 18.69 -8.35 -2.30
CA VAL A 26 19.12 -8.02 -3.67
C VAL A 26 18.20 -6.90 -4.18
N PRO A 27 18.69 -5.66 -4.35
CA PRO A 27 17.86 -4.59 -4.87
C PRO A 27 17.44 -4.88 -6.31
N LEU A 28 16.14 -4.83 -6.58
CA LEU A 28 15.59 -5.03 -7.92
C LEU A 28 15.47 -3.68 -8.64
N SER A 29 16.52 -3.31 -9.40
CA SER A 29 16.52 -2.04 -10.16
C SER A 29 15.38 -1.95 -11.17
N SER A 30 14.90 -3.09 -11.70
CA SER A 30 13.75 -3.15 -12.60
C SER A 30 12.41 -2.84 -11.92
N HIS A 31 12.33 -2.90 -10.59
CA HIS A 31 11.12 -2.67 -9.80
C HIS A 31 11.24 -1.48 -8.86
N SER A 32 12.36 -0.76 -8.94
CA SER A 32 12.61 0.41 -8.12
C SER A 32 12.34 1.67 -8.93
N LEU A 33 11.74 2.67 -8.30
CA LEU A 33 11.54 4.02 -8.83
C LEU A 33 12.26 5.03 -7.93
N SER A 34 13.02 5.93 -8.56
CA SER A 34 13.67 7.06 -7.92
C SER A 34 13.62 8.24 -8.90
N PRO A 35 13.34 9.48 -8.44
CA PRO A 35 13.31 10.65 -9.30
C PRO A 35 14.57 10.84 -10.16
N SER A 36 15.75 10.44 -9.63
CA SER A 36 17.02 10.56 -10.36
C SER A 36 17.13 9.66 -11.58
N MET A 37 16.32 8.60 -11.68
CA MET A 37 16.35 7.69 -12.83
C MET A 37 15.67 8.27 -14.07
N PHE A 38 14.95 9.39 -13.94
CA PHE A 38 14.27 10.05 -15.05
C PHE A 38 15.09 11.18 -15.69
N GLN A 39 16.35 11.38 -15.26
CA GLN A 39 17.28 12.34 -15.87
C GLN A 39 17.58 12.01 -17.35
N ASP A 40 17.86 10.74 -17.64
CA ASP A 40 18.54 10.37 -18.90
C ASP A 40 17.62 9.95 -20.04
N ARG A 41 16.31 9.86 -19.82
CA ARG A 41 15.31 9.62 -20.87
C ARG A 41 13.93 9.69 -20.25
N LEU A 42 13.04 10.46 -20.88
CA LEU A 42 11.63 10.65 -20.56
C LEU A 42 10.76 9.36 -20.46
N LEU A 43 11.37 8.18 -20.46
CA LEU A 43 10.73 6.87 -20.33
C LEU A 43 11.67 5.94 -19.54
N SER A 44 11.33 5.64 -18.30
CA SER A 44 11.91 4.47 -17.63
C SER A 44 11.58 3.24 -18.47
N ARG A 45 12.59 2.45 -18.85
CA ARG A 45 12.36 1.21 -19.63
C ARG A 45 11.55 0.16 -18.86
N TRP A 46 11.45 0.30 -17.55
CA TRP A 46 10.80 -0.65 -16.66
C TRP A 46 9.42 -0.19 -16.22
N PHE A 47 9.06 1.08 -16.44
CA PHE A 47 7.80 1.62 -15.96
C PHE A 47 7.00 2.29 -17.08
N GLU A 48 5.69 2.26 -16.92
CA GLU A 48 4.73 3.03 -17.70
C GLU A 48 3.94 3.91 -16.74
N PHE A 49 3.56 5.10 -17.20
CA PHE A 49 2.75 6.02 -16.42
C PHE A 49 1.80 6.76 -17.36
N GLY A 50 0.70 7.25 -16.81
CA GLY A 50 -0.30 7.97 -17.59
C GLY A 50 -1.31 8.70 -16.74
N GLY A 51 -2.35 9.23 -17.39
CA GLY A 51 -3.36 10.07 -16.75
C GLY A 51 -2.76 11.42 -16.33
N SER A 52 -3.05 11.83 -15.09
CA SER A 52 -2.56 13.07 -14.47
C SER A 52 -1.11 12.97 -13.96
N THR A 53 -0.47 11.80 -14.05
CA THR A 53 0.89 11.60 -13.52
C THR A 53 1.89 12.53 -14.16
N LEU A 54 2.61 13.27 -13.32
CA LEU A 54 3.67 14.19 -13.67
C LEU A 54 5.00 13.73 -13.07
N ILE A 55 6.01 13.60 -13.91
CA ILE A 55 7.38 13.33 -13.48
C ILE A 55 8.16 14.64 -13.47
N ARG A 56 8.61 15.06 -12.28
CA ARG A 56 9.61 16.11 -12.11
C ARG A 56 10.94 15.41 -11.85
N ALA A 57 11.77 15.33 -12.89
CA ALA A 57 13.09 14.72 -12.78
C ALA A 57 13.84 15.35 -11.59
N ASP A 58 14.50 14.50 -10.80
CA ASP A 58 15.29 14.87 -9.61
C ASP A 58 14.53 15.44 -8.41
N GLU A 59 13.19 15.48 -8.48
CA GLU A 59 12.37 15.96 -7.37
C GLU A 59 11.39 14.88 -6.90
N TYR A 60 10.37 14.58 -7.71
CA TYR A 60 9.28 13.69 -7.32
C TYR A 60 8.49 13.17 -8.52
N ILE A 61 7.80 12.06 -8.29
CA ILE A 61 6.71 11.59 -9.15
C ILE A 61 5.41 12.01 -8.46
N ARG A 62 4.56 12.76 -9.17
CA ARG A 62 3.27 13.22 -8.67
C ARG A 62 2.16 12.53 -9.44
N LEU A 63 1.36 11.69 -8.79
CA LEU A 63 0.22 11.01 -9.43
C LEU A 63 -0.91 11.99 -9.76
N THR A 64 -1.25 12.88 -8.82
CA THR A 64 -2.33 13.86 -8.98
C THR A 64 -1.94 15.22 -8.42
N THR A 65 -2.49 16.28 -8.99
CA THR A 65 -2.43 17.63 -8.40
C THR A 65 -3.64 17.87 -7.50
N ASN A 66 -3.59 18.88 -6.64
CA ASN A 66 -4.75 19.34 -5.86
C ASN A 66 -5.81 20.03 -6.77
N ARG A 67 -6.45 19.24 -7.64
CA ARG A 67 -7.54 19.64 -8.53
C ARG A 67 -8.58 18.50 -8.54
N PRO A 68 -9.87 18.81 -8.72
CA PRO A 68 -10.89 17.78 -8.85
C PRO A 68 -10.68 16.86 -10.06
N GLY A 69 -11.11 15.61 -9.95
CA GLY A 69 -11.19 14.66 -11.07
C GLY A 69 -9.84 14.25 -11.66
N GLN A 70 -8.76 14.35 -10.89
CA GLN A 70 -7.43 13.89 -11.33
C GLN A 70 -7.29 12.38 -11.09
N SER A 71 -6.71 11.69 -12.06
CA SER A 71 -6.44 10.26 -11.98
C SER A 71 -5.13 9.98 -12.70
N GLY A 72 -4.13 9.54 -11.96
CA GLY A 72 -2.79 9.24 -12.47
C GLY A 72 -2.33 7.89 -11.94
N TRP A 73 -1.56 7.18 -12.75
CA TRP A 73 -1.02 5.87 -12.43
C TRP A 73 0.43 5.76 -12.89
N ILE A 74 1.14 4.82 -12.28
CA ILE A 74 2.46 4.35 -12.67
C ILE A 74 2.55 2.86 -12.36
N VAL A 75 3.11 2.07 -13.28
CA VAL A 75 3.13 0.61 -13.21
C VAL A 75 4.43 0.05 -13.75
N SER A 76 4.91 -1.05 -13.16
CA SER A 76 6.04 -1.81 -13.71
C SER A 76 5.60 -2.57 -14.97
N ARG A 77 6.48 -2.62 -15.97
CA ARG A 77 6.33 -3.44 -17.19
C ARG A 77 6.74 -4.89 -16.98
N VAL A 78 7.40 -5.19 -15.86
CA VAL A 78 7.95 -6.52 -15.57
C VAL A 78 7.35 -7.10 -14.29
N PRO A 79 6.96 -8.39 -14.29
CA PRO A 79 6.41 -9.07 -13.12
C PRO A 79 7.49 -9.34 -12.05
N ILE A 80 7.07 -9.69 -10.83
CA ILE A 80 7.93 -10.04 -9.70
C ILE A 80 7.88 -11.56 -9.49
N PHE A 81 8.95 -12.27 -9.83
CA PHE A 81 9.01 -13.74 -9.70
C PHE A 81 9.57 -14.24 -8.35
N SER A 82 9.83 -13.35 -7.39
CA SER A 82 10.43 -13.74 -6.12
C SER A 82 9.37 -14.28 -5.15
N ASP A 83 9.66 -15.40 -4.48
CA ASP A 83 8.81 -15.97 -3.43
C ASP A 83 8.86 -15.14 -2.13
N ALA A 84 9.84 -14.24 -1.99
CA ALA A 84 9.89 -13.28 -0.89
C ALA A 84 10.44 -11.93 -1.36
N TYR A 85 9.80 -10.84 -0.96
CA TYR A 85 10.24 -9.49 -1.32
C TYR A 85 9.80 -8.44 -0.30
N ILE A 86 10.52 -7.32 -0.34
CA ILE A 86 10.18 -6.10 0.39
C ILE A 86 9.97 -4.99 -0.63
N ILE A 87 8.86 -4.25 -0.49
CA ILE A 87 8.60 -3.05 -1.26
C ILE A 87 8.52 -1.89 -0.27
N ASP A 88 9.44 -0.94 -0.43
CA ASP A 88 9.43 0.32 0.30
C ASP A 88 8.88 1.43 -0.59
N VAL A 89 7.80 2.06 -0.13
CA VAL A 89 7.15 3.19 -0.79
C VAL A 89 7.26 4.41 0.12
N GLU A 90 8.04 5.39 -0.30
CA GLU A 90 8.03 6.73 0.29
C GLU A 90 6.98 7.57 -0.44
N PHE A 91 6.09 8.23 0.31
CA PHE A 91 5.01 9.02 -0.26
C PHE A 91 4.66 10.25 0.59
N SER A 92 4.01 11.22 -0.05
CA SER A 92 3.42 12.38 0.62
C SER A 92 2.07 12.67 0.02
N ILE A 93 1.09 12.95 0.89
CA ILE A 93 -0.25 13.38 0.48
C ILE A 93 -0.39 14.83 0.91
N PHE A 94 -0.67 15.72 -0.05
CA PHE A 94 -0.90 17.14 0.22
C PHE A 94 -2.34 17.50 -0.09
N GLY A 95 -2.94 18.27 0.79
CA GLY A 95 -4.28 18.82 0.59
C GLY A 95 -4.44 20.16 1.30
N ASP A 96 -5.06 21.11 0.61
CA ASP A 96 -5.47 22.41 1.15
C ASP A 96 -6.96 22.41 1.49
N GLY A 97 -7.37 23.04 2.59
CA GLY A 97 -8.77 23.07 3.04
C GLY A 97 -9.14 21.98 4.05
N ILE A 98 -10.42 21.60 4.07
CA ILE A 98 -11.00 20.62 5.02
C ILE A 98 -11.39 19.31 4.29
N LEU A 99 -11.69 19.40 3.00
CA LEU A 99 -12.08 18.27 2.16
C LEU A 99 -10.92 17.93 1.22
N HIS A 100 -10.42 16.71 1.35
CA HIS A 100 -9.34 16.17 0.52
C HIS A 100 -9.68 14.73 0.20
N GLY A 101 -9.38 14.31 -1.02
CA GLY A 101 -9.71 12.97 -1.50
C GLY A 101 -9.20 12.72 -2.92
N ASP A 102 -9.19 11.46 -3.37
CA ASP A 102 -9.67 10.29 -2.60
C ASP A 102 -8.52 9.56 -1.89
N GLY A 103 -7.31 9.59 -2.47
CA GLY A 103 -6.12 8.97 -1.89
C GLY A 103 -5.28 8.33 -3.00
N PHE A 104 -4.59 7.24 -2.69
CA PHE A 104 -3.92 6.42 -3.71
C PHE A 104 -3.92 4.94 -3.31
N ALA A 105 -3.54 4.07 -4.24
CA ALA A 105 -3.40 2.66 -4.00
C ALA A 105 -2.06 2.10 -4.50
N ILE A 106 -1.57 1.07 -3.83
CA ILE A 106 -0.43 0.24 -4.23
C ILE A 106 -0.99 -1.09 -4.73
N TRP A 107 -0.52 -1.54 -5.89
CA TRP A 107 -1.07 -2.68 -6.61
C TRP A 107 -0.04 -3.79 -6.78
N LEU A 108 -0.43 -5.03 -6.48
CA LEU A 108 0.30 -6.26 -6.76
C LEU A 108 -0.67 -7.22 -7.46
N THR A 109 -0.72 -7.15 -8.80
CA THR A 109 -1.80 -7.72 -9.61
C THR A 109 -1.23 -8.53 -10.78
N GLU A 110 -2.01 -9.48 -11.29
CA GLU A 110 -1.61 -10.38 -12.39
C GLU A 110 -1.34 -9.61 -13.70
N SER A 111 -2.11 -8.57 -13.96
CA SER A 111 -1.95 -7.70 -15.14
C SER A 111 -1.65 -6.27 -14.69
N PRO A 112 -0.77 -5.53 -15.39
CA PRO A 112 -0.62 -4.10 -15.14
C PRO A 112 -1.97 -3.43 -15.41
N GLY A 113 -2.63 -2.98 -14.34
CA GLY A 113 -3.98 -2.40 -14.41
C GLY A 113 -4.06 -1.27 -15.43
N SER A 114 -5.24 -1.08 -16.04
CA SER A 114 -5.50 0.08 -16.89
C SER A 114 -5.98 1.25 -16.05
N SER A 115 -6.06 2.45 -16.64
CA SER A 115 -6.75 3.56 -15.97
C SER A 115 -8.20 3.17 -15.66
N GLY A 116 -8.69 3.57 -14.48
CA GLY A 116 -10.05 3.25 -14.05
C GLY A 116 -10.48 4.00 -12.78
N PRO A 117 -11.65 3.63 -12.23
CA PRO A 117 -12.28 4.37 -11.14
C PRO A 117 -11.70 4.06 -9.76
N VAL A 118 -10.92 2.99 -9.60
CA VAL A 118 -10.45 2.54 -8.28
C VAL A 118 -9.08 3.15 -8.01
N PHE A 119 -9.05 4.31 -7.35
CA PHE A 119 -7.82 5.05 -7.04
C PHE A 119 -6.90 5.24 -8.27
N GLY A 120 -7.52 5.45 -9.43
CA GLY A 120 -6.87 5.65 -10.72
C GLY A 120 -6.55 4.39 -11.53
N SER A 121 -6.80 3.20 -10.97
CA SER A 121 -6.63 1.91 -11.62
C SER A 121 -7.97 1.25 -11.98
N SER A 122 -7.90 0.18 -12.77
CA SER A 122 -9.03 -0.61 -13.24
C SER A 122 -9.77 -1.29 -12.09
N ASP A 123 -11.09 -1.33 -12.19
CA ASP A 123 -11.93 -2.14 -11.31
C ASP A 123 -11.82 -3.64 -11.66
N ASN A 124 -12.40 -4.50 -10.81
CA ASN A 124 -12.40 -5.95 -11.00
C ASN A 124 -10.98 -6.53 -11.15
N PHE A 125 -10.02 -6.01 -10.40
CA PHE A 125 -8.63 -6.45 -10.45
C PHE A 125 -8.46 -7.88 -9.93
N ASN A 126 -7.46 -8.60 -10.43
CA ASN A 126 -7.02 -9.88 -9.87
C ASN A 126 -5.67 -9.71 -9.16
N GLY A 127 -5.66 -9.89 -7.83
CA GLY A 127 -4.49 -9.68 -6.98
C GLY A 127 -4.79 -8.78 -5.79
N LEU A 128 -3.79 -8.03 -5.32
CA LEU A 128 -3.88 -7.22 -4.11
C LEU A 128 -3.91 -5.73 -4.43
N GLY A 129 -4.87 -5.03 -3.83
CA GLY A 129 -4.88 -3.58 -3.69
C GLY A 129 -4.67 -3.19 -2.24
N ILE A 130 -3.70 -2.30 -1.97
CA ILE A 130 -3.52 -1.62 -0.69
C ILE A 130 -3.90 -0.16 -0.88
N PHE A 131 -5.01 0.25 -0.29
CA PHE A 131 -5.58 1.59 -0.41
C PHE A 131 -5.15 2.45 0.76
N ILE A 132 -4.64 3.64 0.47
CA ILE A 132 -4.43 4.71 1.44
C ILE A 132 -5.53 5.73 1.16
N ASP A 133 -6.68 5.49 1.79
CA ASP A 133 -7.89 6.26 1.59
C ASP A 133 -7.94 7.46 2.55
N THR A 134 -8.14 8.64 1.98
CA THR A 134 -8.12 9.90 2.72
C THR A 134 -9.49 10.53 2.85
N TYR A 135 -10.47 10.03 2.11
CA TYR A 135 -11.81 10.58 2.10
C TYR A 135 -12.78 9.56 2.68
N LYS A 136 -13.59 9.99 3.63
CA LYS A 136 -14.55 9.10 4.28
C LYS A 136 -15.88 9.20 3.55
N ASN A 137 -16.27 8.15 2.82
CA ASN A 137 -17.60 8.02 2.27
C ASN A 137 -18.55 7.49 3.37
N ASN A 138 -19.25 6.39 3.14
CA ASN A 138 -20.21 5.83 4.09
C ASN A 138 -19.58 4.74 4.99
N ARG A 139 -18.59 5.11 5.80
CA ARG A 139 -17.88 4.18 6.70
C ARG A 139 -18.02 4.48 8.19
N PRO A 140 -19.12 4.06 8.85
CA PRO A 140 -19.37 4.34 10.27
C PRO A 140 -18.27 3.76 11.17
N GLY A 141 -17.93 4.48 12.25
CA GLY A 141 -17.01 3.99 13.28
C GLY A 141 -15.51 3.95 12.90
N VAL A 142 -15.15 4.17 11.63
CA VAL A 142 -13.76 4.18 11.18
C VAL A 142 -13.21 5.61 11.10
N GLN A 143 -11.95 5.78 11.54
CA GLN A 143 -11.20 7.03 11.46
C GLN A 143 -10.34 7.04 10.19
N PHE A 144 -10.27 8.20 9.53
CA PHE A 144 -9.50 8.39 8.31
C PHE A 144 -8.31 9.31 8.56
N PRO A 145 -7.21 9.22 7.79
CA PRO A 145 -6.99 8.27 6.68
C PRO A 145 -7.00 6.79 7.06
N LEU A 146 -7.57 5.96 6.18
CA LEU A 146 -7.71 4.52 6.34
C LEU A 146 -6.72 3.82 5.39
N VAL A 147 -5.88 2.95 5.95
CA VAL A 147 -5.04 2.06 5.15
C VAL A 147 -5.68 0.69 5.15
N MET A 148 -6.00 0.14 3.97
CA MET A 148 -6.76 -1.10 3.85
C MET A 148 -6.20 -1.99 2.73
N ALA A 149 -6.17 -3.31 2.95
CA ALA A 149 -5.93 -4.31 1.92
C ALA A 149 -7.22 -4.98 1.44
N MET A 150 -7.34 -5.22 0.14
CA MET A 150 -8.35 -6.07 -0.50
C MET A 150 -7.66 -7.04 -1.47
N LEU A 151 -8.10 -8.30 -1.46
CA LEU A 151 -7.80 -9.25 -2.54
C LEU A 151 -8.95 -9.22 -3.55
N GLY A 152 -8.61 -8.86 -4.79
CA GLY A 152 -9.49 -8.94 -5.94
C GLY A 152 -9.37 -10.30 -6.62
N ASP A 153 -10.51 -10.82 -7.08
CA ASP A 153 -10.68 -12.13 -7.72
C ASP A 153 -10.90 -12.02 -9.24
N GLY A 154 -10.70 -10.83 -9.82
CA GLY A 154 -10.98 -10.53 -11.22
C GLY A 154 -12.45 -10.22 -11.56
N HIS A 155 -13.34 -10.26 -10.57
CA HIS A 155 -14.80 -10.16 -10.79
C HIS A 155 -15.49 -9.20 -9.82
N THR A 156 -15.04 -9.16 -8.57
CA THR A 156 -15.61 -8.35 -7.51
C THR A 156 -15.19 -6.89 -7.69
N SER A 157 -16.19 -6.01 -7.76
CA SER A 157 -15.99 -4.55 -7.88
C SER A 157 -15.59 -3.93 -6.53
N TYR A 158 -14.78 -2.88 -6.57
CA TYR A 158 -14.48 -2.07 -5.40
C TYR A 158 -15.65 -1.12 -5.06
N ASP A 159 -16.20 -1.27 -3.86
CA ASP A 159 -17.31 -0.46 -3.37
C ASP A 159 -16.82 0.91 -2.86
N ASN A 160 -16.76 1.90 -3.75
CA ASN A 160 -16.37 3.27 -3.41
C ASN A 160 -17.36 3.95 -2.44
N ASP A 161 -18.64 3.57 -2.44
CA ASP A 161 -19.64 4.24 -1.59
C ASP A 161 -19.43 3.91 -0.11
N HIS A 162 -18.84 2.74 0.19
CA HIS A 162 -18.57 2.25 1.54
C HIS A 162 -17.08 2.01 1.81
N ASP A 163 -16.20 2.70 1.06
CA ASP A 163 -14.74 2.63 1.23
C ASP A 163 -14.22 1.18 1.24
N GLY A 164 -14.75 0.32 0.36
CA GLY A 164 -14.37 -1.10 0.22
C GLY A 164 -14.75 -2.02 1.40
N ALA A 165 -15.66 -1.62 2.29
CA ALA A 165 -15.93 -2.31 3.56
C ALA A 165 -16.19 -3.81 3.46
N ALA A 166 -17.01 -4.21 2.49
CA ALA A 166 -17.44 -5.59 2.35
C ALA A 166 -16.29 -6.56 2.02
N ASN A 167 -15.24 -6.06 1.36
CA ASN A 167 -14.12 -6.86 0.84
C ASN A 167 -12.79 -6.53 1.55
N GLN A 168 -12.85 -5.85 2.69
CA GLN A 168 -11.68 -5.55 3.49
C GLN A 168 -11.06 -6.84 4.05
N LEU A 169 -9.80 -7.07 3.73
CA LEU A 169 -9.01 -8.16 4.29
C LEU A 169 -8.36 -7.78 5.63
N ALA A 170 -7.78 -6.57 5.68
CA ALA A 170 -7.21 -5.98 6.89
C ALA A 170 -7.13 -4.47 6.74
N SER A 171 -7.07 -3.73 7.86
CA SER A 171 -6.94 -2.28 7.84
C SER A 171 -6.35 -1.71 9.12
N CYS A 172 -5.75 -0.53 9.04
CA CYS A 172 -5.49 0.32 10.19
C CYS A 172 -5.81 1.79 9.86
N SER A 173 -6.19 2.57 10.88
CA SER A 173 -6.34 4.03 10.76
C SER A 173 -5.02 4.71 11.05
N VAL A 174 -4.58 5.61 10.16
CA VAL A 174 -3.28 6.30 10.29
C VAL A 174 -3.49 7.81 10.27
N LYS A 175 -3.32 8.44 11.43
CA LYS A 175 -3.50 9.90 11.57
C LYS A 175 -2.28 10.64 11.04
N GLY A 176 -2.51 11.83 10.50
CA GLY A 176 -1.43 12.75 10.11
C GLY A 176 -0.71 12.39 8.81
N LEU A 177 -1.31 11.57 7.93
CA LEU A 177 -0.75 11.32 6.59
C LEU A 177 -0.93 12.51 5.63
N ILE A 178 -1.98 13.33 5.83
CA ILE A 178 -2.29 14.48 4.98
C ILE A 178 -1.49 15.70 5.45
N SER A 179 -0.82 16.36 4.51
CA SER A 179 -0.02 17.57 4.72
C SER A 179 1.02 17.40 5.83
N ALA A 180 1.58 16.19 5.92
CA ALA A 180 2.68 15.86 6.82
C ALA A 180 3.94 16.67 6.48
N ARG A 181 4.75 16.99 7.49
CA ARG A 181 5.99 17.77 7.30
C ARG A 181 7.11 16.98 6.62
N GLU A 182 7.07 15.66 6.75
CA GLU A 182 8.03 14.73 6.19
C GLU A 182 7.27 13.62 5.47
N PRO A 183 7.87 13.01 4.42
CA PRO A 183 7.28 11.86 3.76
C PRO A 183 6.96 10.71 4.73
N SER A 184 5.85 10.04 4.46
CA SER A 184 5.52 8.79 5.13
C SER A 184 6.08 7.62 4.33
N HIS A 185 6.30 6.50 4.99
CA HIS A 185 6.82 5.28 4.37
C HIS A 185 5.85 4.13 4.61
N ALA A 186 5.57 3.38 3.56
CA ALA A 186 4.90 2.08 3.61
C ALA A 186 5.90 1.00 3.23
N ARG A 187 6.05 0.01 4.11
CA ARG A 187 6.88 -1.17 3.88
C ARG A 187 5.98 -2.39 3.77
N ILE A 188 5.96 -2.99 2.59
CA ILE A 188 5.25 -4.23 2.32
C ILE A 188 6.26 -5.36 2.36
N VAL A 189 6.03 -6.35 3.20
CA VAL A 189 6.83 -7.58 3.26
C VAL A 189 5.94 -8.74 2.83
N PHE A 190 6.34 -9.44 1.79
CA PHE A 190 5.65 -10.64 1.34
C PHE A 190 6.58 -11.84 1.43
N VAL A 191 6.09 -12.92 2.02
CA VAL A 191 6.71 -14.24 2.03
C VAL A 191 5.65 -15.25 1.62
N LYS A 192 5.83 -15.84 0.44
CA LYS A 192 4.90 -16.78 -0.17
C LYS A 192 4.57 -17.94 0.77
N ASP A 193 3.29 -18.29 0.80
CA ASP A 193 2.73 -19.34 1.66
C ASP A 193 2.94 -19.12 3.18
N GLN A 194 3.35 -17.91 3.59
CA GLN A 194 3.53 -17.57 5.00
C GLN A 194 2.72 -16.33 5.38
N PHE A 195 3.09 -15.14 4.91
CA PHE A 195 2.42 -13.91 5.29
C PHE A 195 2.65 -12.74 4.32
N LEU A 196 1.74 -11.78 4.40
CA LEU A 196 1.88 -10.41 3.90
C LEU A 196 1.82 -9.46 5.10
N SER A 197 2.79 -8.58 5.26
CA SER A 197 2.80 -7.53 6.28
C SER A 197 2.86 -6.15 5.65
N LEU A 198 2.12 -5.20 6.22
CA LEU A 198 2.26 -3.79 5.93
C LEU A 198 2.66 -3.05 7.21
N ASP A 199 3.83 -2.43 7.17
CA ASP A 199 4.31 -1.52 8.20
C ASP A 199 4.28 -0.08 7.69
N ILE A 200 3.86 0.86 8.53
CA ILE A 200 3.77 2.28 8.19
C ILE A 200 4.66 3.08 9.13
N LYS A 201 5.38 4.07 8.59
CA LYS A 201 6.04 5.13 9.35
C LYS A 201 5.48 6.46 8.87
N HIS A 202 5.03 7.32 9.78
CA HIS A 202 4.49 8.64 9.43
C HIS A 202 5.11 9.74 10.30
N TYR A 203 4.83 10.99 9.98
CA TYR A 203 5.31 12.11 10.79
C TYR A 203 4.83 11.99 12.25
N GLY A 204 5.78 11.99 13.19
CA GLY A 204 5.51 11.85 14.62
C GLY A 204 5.48 10.41 15.15
N SER A 205 5.62 9.38 14.32
CA SER A 205 5.83 8.00 14.80
C SER A 205 7.30 7.79 15.18
N GLU A 206 7.59 7.04 16.25
CA GLU A 206 8.96 6.70 16.68
C GLU A 206 9.71 5.77 15.70
N GLY A 207 8.98 5.13 14.79
CA GLY A 207 9.51 4.21 13.79
C GLY A 207 8.38 3.62 12.95
N TYR A 208 8.67 2.52 12.27
CA TYR A 208 7.63 1.71 11.65
C TYR A 208 6.76 1.07 12.73
N PHE A 209 5.44 1.15 12.58
CA PHE A 209 4.50 0.32 13.33
C PHE A 209 3.78 -0.62 12.36
N ASN A 210 3.39 -1.79 12.87
CA ASN A 210 2.63 -2.74 12.07
C ASN A 210 1.19 -2.26 11.89
N CYS A 211 0.79 -2.05 10.64
CA CYS A 211 -0.60 -1.74 10.30
C CYS A 211 -1.43 -3.03 10.29
N PHE A 212 -0.94 -4.05 9.59
CA PHE A 212 -1.52 -5.39 9.62
C PHE A 212 -0.51 -6.45 9.15
N THR A 213 -0.76 -7.68 9.59
CA THR A 213 -0.11 -8.89 9.07
C THR A 213 -1.19 -9.91 8.73
N ILE A 214 -1.18 -10.43 7.51
CA ILE A 214 -2.19 -11.35 6.99
C ILE A 214 -1.49 -12.68 6.67
N PRO A 215 -1.87 -13.79 7.33
CA PRO A 215 -1.25 -15.09 7.07
C PRO A 215 -1.78 -15.71 5.77
N ASN A 216 -0.94 -16.52 5.12
CA ASN A 216 -1.31 -17.37 3.98
C ASN A 216 -1.99 -16.63 2.80
N VAL A 217 -1.63 -15.36 2.57
CA VAL A 217 -2.09 -14.60 1.40
C VAL A 217 -1.55 -15.25 0.13
N LYS A 218 -2.44 -15.47 -0.85
CA LYS A 218 -2.08 -15.94 -2.19
C LYS A 218 -2.16 -14.77 -3.16
N LEU A 219 -1.02 -14.39 -3.70
CA LEU A 219 -0.93 -13.40 -4.76
C LEU A 219 -0.72 -14.10 -6.11
N PRO A 220 -1.23 -13.53 -7.21
CA PRO A 220 -0.89 -14.01 -8.54
C PRO A 220 0.63 -13.88 -8.79
N PRO A 221 1.19 -14.72 -9.68
CA PRO A 221 2.61 -14.71 -10.03
C PRO A 221 3.03 -13.46 -10.84
#